data_AF-A0A1E4ZWM3-F1
#
_entry.id   AF-A0A1E4ZWM3-F1
#
_cell.length_a   1.000
_cell.length_b   1.000
_cell.length_c   1.000
_cell.angle_alpha   90.00
_cell.angle_beta   90.00
_cell.angle_gamma   90.00
#
_symmetry.space_group_name_H-M   'P 1'
#
loop_
_entity.id
_entity.type
_entity.pdbx_description
1 polymer ?
#
loop_
_entity_poly.entity_id
_entity_poly.type
_entity_poly.pdbx_seq_one_letter_code
_entity_poly.pdbx_strand_id
1 'polypeptide(L)'
;MVLAWREHMIGLELSNNSVANGLSALSSLFKHLCDKQIVQINPVQGIKRPKSLLEGVTPSIANKLVRKIIDDSHDRMIDARTATAALNAARNSAILHVLFFLGPRVSEVVSLKVGDIVANGEYTVMKLTIKSG
;
A
#
# COMPACT_ATOMS: atom_id res chain seq x y z
N MET A 1 27.02 -19.35 0.55
CA MET A 1 25.64 -19.67 0.12
C MET A 1 24.75 -18.43 0.00
N VAL A 2 24.50 -17.67 1.08
CA VAL A 2 23.60 -16.49 1.03
C VAL A 2 24.12 -15.36 0.13
N LEU A 3 25.45 -15.16 0.07
CA LEU A 3 26.07 -14.21 -0.87
C LEU A 3 25.78 -14.58 -2.33
N ALA A 4 25.93 -15.85 -2.70
CA ALA A 4 25.65 -16.32 -4.06
C ALA A 4 24.17 -16.14 -4.44
N TRP A 5 23.26 -16.38 -3.49
CA TRP A 5 21.83 -16.10 -3.68
C TRP A 5 21.55 -14.60 -3.88
N ARG A 6 22.19 -13.71 -3.10
CA ARG A 6 22.07 -12.27 -3.27
C ARG A 6 22.55 -11.84 -4.67
N GLU A 7 23.73 -12.29 -5.09
CA GLU A 7 24.27 -11.97 -6.42
C GLU A 7 23.36 -12.50 -7.54
N HIS A 8 22.82 -13.71 -7.36
CA HIS A 8 21.85 -14.27 -8.31
C HIS A 8 20.58 -13.43 -8.41
N MET A 9 20.01 -13.00 -7.28
CA MET A 9 18.83 -12.13 -7.25
C MET A 9 19.08 -10.76 -7.90
N ILE A 10 20.29 -10.22 -7.74
CA ILE A 10 20.72 -8.98 -8.42
C ILE A 10 20.85 -9.21 -9.92
N GLY A 11 21.44 -10.35 -10.34
CA GLY A 11 21.54 -10.74 -11.75
C GLY A 11 20.19 -11.01 -12.42
N LEU A 12 19.14 -11.28 -11.64
CA LEU A 12 17.75 -11.36 -12.10
C LEU A 12 17.03 -9.99 -12.16
N GLU A 13 17.75 -8.88 -11.96
CA GLU A 13 17.23 -7.50 -12.02
C GLU A 13 16.08 -7.22 -11.02
N LEU A 14 16.02 -7.95 -9.90
CA LEU A 14 15.06 -7.66 -8.85
C LEU A 14 15.37 -6.31 -8.17
N SER A 15 14.32 -5.60 -7.76
CA SER A 15 14.50 -4.33 -7.05
C SER A 15 15.34 -4.49 -5.78
N ASN A 16 16.17 -3.50 -5.47
CA ASN A 16 16.97 -3.49 -4.24
C ASN A 16 16.11 -3.72 -2.98
N ASN A 17 14.87 -3.22 -2.98
CA ASN A 17 13.91 -3.42 -1.89
C ASN A 17 13.52 -4.90 -1.77
N SER A 18 13.25 -5.57 -2.89
CA SER A 18 12.92 -7.00 -2.92
C SER A 18 14.06 -7.84 -2.33
N VAL A 19 15.30 -7.58 -2.76
CA VAL A 19 16.49 -8.30 -2.25
C VAL A 19 16.74 -7.99 -0.77
N ALA A 20 16.62 -6.72 -0.36
CA ALA A 20 16.75 -6.31 1.04
C ALA A 20 15.68 -6.95 1.95
N ASN A 21 14.44 -7.06 1.49
CA ASN A 21 13.35 -7.73 2.19
C ASN A 21 13.60 -9.23 2.35
N GLY A 22 14.09 -9.90 1.30
CA GLY A 22 14.48 -11.31 1.39
C GLY A 22 15.62 -11.54 2.39
N LEU A 23 16.65 -10.67 2.39
CA LEU A 23 17.71 -10.70 3.39
C LEU A 23 17.18 -10.43 4.82
N SER A 24 16.20 -9.55 4.99
CA SER A 24 15.52 -9.35 6.29
C SER A 24 14.82 -10.61 6.77
N ALA A 25 14.05 -11.27 5.90
CA ALA A 25 13.32 -12.49 6.24
C ALA A 25 14.27 -13.61 6.67
N LEU A 26 15.34 -13.84 5.90
CA LEU A 26 16.38 -14.81 6.24
C LEU A 26 17.06 -14.45 7.56
N SER A 27 17.39 -13.17 7.76
CA SER A 27 18.01 -12.71 9.01
C SER A 27 17.11 -12.98 10.21
N SER A 28 15.80 -12.70 10.12
CA SER A 28 14.83 -12.97 11.18
C SER A 28 14.65 -14.47 11.45
N LEU A 29 14.59 -15.30 10.40
CA LEU A 29 14.51 -16.75 10.54
C LEU A 29 15.73 -17.31 11.28
N PHE A 30 16.94 -16.98 10.82
CA PHE A 30 18.15 -17.50 11.46
C PHE A 30 18.38 -16.92 12.84
N LYS A 31 17.91 -15.70 13.12
CA LYS A 31 17.87 -15.17 14.49
C LYS A 31 17.01 -16.04 15.39
N HIS A 32 15.79 -16.39 14.96
CA HIS A 32 14.92 -17.31 15.70
C HIS A 32 15.57 -18.69 15.93
N LEU A 33 16.26 -19.24 14.92
CA LEU A 33 16.96 -20.52 15.04
C LEU A 33 18.17 -20.45 15.99
N CYS A 34 18.89 -19.33 16.00
CA CYS A 34 19.97 -19.07 16.96
C CYS A 34 19.41 -18.94 18.38
N ASP A 35 18.30 -18.24 18.57
CA ASP A 35 17.63 -18.12 19.88
C ASP A 35 17.19 -19.50 20.41
N LYS A 36 16.82 -20.43 19.51
CA LYS A 36 16.51 -21.83 19.83
C LYS A 36 17.73 -22.74 19.92
N GLN A 37 18.95 -22.21 19.76
CA GLN A 37 20.22 -22.95 19.77
C GLN A 37 20.29 -24.08 18.72
N ILE A 38 19.48 -23.98 17.66
CA ILE A 38 19.48 -24.94 16.53
C ILE A 38 20.65 -24.66 15.60
N VAL A 39 21.01 -23.37 15.44
CA VAL A 39 22.13 -22.90 14.63
C VAL A 39 22.99 -21.99 15.48
N GLN A 40 24.31 -22.07 15.36
CA GLN A 40 25.23 -21.29 16.19
C GLN A 40 25.33 -19.81 15.78
N ILE A 41 25.28 -19.52 14.47
CA ILE A 41 25.45 -18.18 13.92
C ILE A 41 24.42 -17.88 12.84
N ASN A 42 24.03 -16.61 12.72
CA ASN A 42 23.18 -16.18 11.62
C ASN A 42 24.04 -15.97 10.36
N PRO A 43 23.84 -16.74 9.27
CA PRO A 43 24.65 -16.65 8.06
C PRO A 43 24.43 -15.35 7.27
N VAL A 44 23.40 -14.56 7.62
CA VAL A 44 23.14 -13.23 7.05
C VAL A 44 23.90 -12.14 7.82
N GLN A 45 24.43 -12.46 8.99
CA GLN A 45 25.23 -11.54 9.80
C GLN A 45 26.50 -11.15 9.03
N GLY A 46 26.71 -9.84 8.81
CA GLY A 46 27.84 -9.32 8.05
C GLY A 46 27.62 -9.20 6.53
N ILE A 47 26.49 -9.66 5.99
CA ILE A 47 26.18 -9.48 4.56
C ILE A 47 25.70 -8.05 4.32
N LYS A 48 26.45 -7.30 3.49
CA LYS A 48 26.05 -5.97 3.03
C LYS A 48 24.74 -6.06 2.24
N ARG A 49 23.74 -5.30 2.67
CA ARG A 49 22.44 -5.20 2.01
C ARG A 49 22.50 -4.19 0.86
N PRO A 50 21.81 -4.44 -0.26
CA PRO A 50 21.64 -3.44 -1.31
C PRO A 50 21.02 -2.16 -0.73
N LYS A 51 21.41 -1.01 -1.26
CA LYS A 51 20.84 0.27 -0.85
C LYS A 51 19.40 0.34 -1.38
N SER A 52 18.46 0.03 -0.50
CA SER A 52 17.03 0.30 -0.68
C SER A 52 16.85 1.82 -0.70
N LEU A 53 16.00 2.33 -1.60
CA LEU A 53 15.52 3.71 -1.46
C LEU A 53 14.69 3.75 -0.17
N LEU A 54 15.10 4.59 0.78
CA LEU A 54 14.44 4.73 2.08
C LEU A 54 13.28 5.73 2.04
N GLU A 55 13.22 6.57 1.00
CA GLU A 55 12.23 7.62 0.85
C GLU A 55 11.28 7.33 -0.30
N GLY A 56 10.01 7.69 -0.09
CA GLY A 56 8.91 7.49 -1.02
C GLY A 56 9.23 8.06 -2.39
N VAL A 57 9.60 7.17 -3.32
CA VAL A 57 9.86 7.50 -4.72
C VAL A 57 8.58 7.96 -5.43
N THR A 58 7.42 7.75 -4.81
CA THR A 58 6.13 8.19 -5.32
C THR A 58 6.06 9.72 -5.18
N PRO A 59 6.10 10.47 -6.30
CA PRO A 59 5.97 11.92 -6.24
C PRO A 59 4.62 12.29 -5.64
N SER A 60 4.61 13.30 -4.78
CA SER A 60 3.37 13.84 -4.22
C SER A 60 2.49 14.41 -5.34
N ILE A 61 1.19 14.15 -5.26
CA ILE A 61 0.23 14.74 -6.20
C ILE A 61 -0.08 16.19 -5.82
N ALA A 62 0.01 17.11 -6.79
CA ALA A 62 -0.32 18.51 -6.55
C ALA A 62 -1.84 18.73 -6.43
N ASN A 63 -2.27 19.66 -5.57
CA ASN A 63 -3.70 19.96 -5.35
C ASN A 63 -4.46 20.31 -6.65
N LYS A 64 -3.81 20.97 -7.61
CA LYS A 64 -4.41 21.27 -8.92
C LYS A 64 -4.74 20.00 -9.71
N LEU A 65 -3.88 18.99 -9.63
CA LEU A 65 -4.12 17.70 -10.29
C LEU A 65 -5.21 16.91 -9.58
N VAL A 66 -5.26 16.94 -8.24
CA VAL A 66 -6.35 16.32 -7.46
C VAL A 66 -7.71 16.91 -7.85
N ARG A 67 -7.82 18.25 -7.91
CA ARG A 67 -9.05 18.93 -8.34
C ARG A 67 -9.46 18.49 -9.75
N LYS A 68 -8.52 18.49 -10.69
CA LYS A 68 -8.79 18.03 -12.05
C LYS A 68 -9.29 16.58 -12.09
N ILE A 69 -8.69 15.67 -11.33
CA ILE A 69 -9.13 14.27 -11.26
C ILE A 69 -10.57 14.16 -10.72
N ILE A 70 -10.91 14.97 -9.72
CA ILE A 70 -12.26 15.03 -9.15
C ILE A 70 -13.25 15.59 -10.19
N ASP A 71 -12.91 16.68 -10.86
CA ASP A 71 -13.74 17.29 -11.90
C ASP A 71 -13.98 16.31 -13.07
N ASP A 72 -12.92 15.68 -13.58
CA ASP A 72 -13.00 14.64 -14.61
C ASP A 72 -13.89 13.44 -14.16
N SER A 73 -13.96 13.16 -12.85
CA SER A 73 -14.83 12.11 -12.31
C SER A 73 -16.31 12.51 -12.29
N HIS A 74 -16.59 13.80 -12.07
CA HIS A 74 -17.95 14.34 -12.13
C HIS A 74 -18.46 14.44 -13.57
N ASP A 75 -17.61 14.85 -14.51
CA ASP A 75 -17.95 14.89 -15.93
C ASP A 75 -18.37 13.50 -16.44
N ARG A 76 -17.67 12.44 -16.02
CA ARG A 76 -18.06 11.04 -16.31
C ARG A 76 -19.42 10.65 -15.73
N MET A 77 -19.85 11.27 -14.64
CA MET A 77 -21.18 11.04 -14.06
C MET A 77 -22.27 11.72 -14.90
N ILE A 78 -22.00 12.93 -15.41
CA ILE A 78 -22.88 13.66 -16.34
C ILE A 78 -22.96 12.95 -17.70
N ASP A 79 -21.86 12.38 -18.16
CA ASP A 79 -21.76 11.69 -19.45
C ASP A 79 -22.29 10.26 -19.44
N ALA A 80 -22.64 9.72 -18.29
CA ALA A 80 -23.20 8.38 -18.20
C ALA A 80 -24.52 8.27 -19.00
N ARG A 81 -24.58 7.33 -19.95
CA ARG A 81 -25.77 7.07 -20.79
C ARG A 81 -26.51 5.79 -20.41
N THR A 82 -25.99 5.00 -19.48
CA THR A 82 -26.62 3.77 -18.98
C THR A 82 -26.64 3.77 -17.46
N ALA A 83 -27.60 3.05 -16.87
CA ALA A 83 -27.70 2.92 -15.41
C ALA A 83 -26.41 2.35 -14.79
N THR A 84 -25.80 1.35 -15.43
CA THR A 84 -24.53 0.76 -15.00
C THR A 84 -23.38 1.76 -15.06
N ALA A 85 -23.30 2.56 -16.13
CA ALA A 85 -22.27 3.60 -16.25
C ALA A 85 -22.44 4.67 -15.18
N ALA A 86 -23.68 5.09 -14.89
CA ALA A 86 -23.97 6.09 -13.87
C ALA A 86 -23.57 5.59 -12.47
N LEU A 87 -23.92 4.34 -12.13
CA LEU A 87 -23.52 3.71 -10.87
C LEU A 87 -21.99 3.62 -10.72
N ASN A 88 -21.28 3.21 -11.78
CA ASN A 88 -19.82 3.11 -11.75
C ASN A 88 -19.16 4.48 -11.62
N ALA A 89 -19.67 5.50 -12.31
CA ALA A 89 -19.16 6.86 -12.22
C ALA A 89 -19.35 7.43 -10.80
N ALA A 90 -20.56 7.30 -10.24
CA ALA A 90 -20.85 7.74 -8.87
C ALA A 90 -19.97 7.00 -7.85
N ARG A 91 -19.82 5.68 -7.97
CA ARG A 91 -18.94 4.87 -7.11
C ARG A 91 -17.49 5.33 -7.18
N ASN A 92 -16.96 5.51 -8.40
CA ASN A 92 -15.56 5.89 -8.59
C ASN A 92 -15.29 7.30 -8.04
N SER A 93 -16.20 8.25 -8.27
CA SER A 93 -16.12 9.59 -7.68
C SER A 93 -16.11 9.52 -6.14
N ALA A 94 -17.03 8.77 -5.53
CA ALA A 94 -17.06 8.58 -4.08
C ALA A 94 -15.75 7.99 -3.53
N ILE A 95 -15.19 6.97 -4.20
CA ILE A 95 -13.91 6.35 -3.83
C ILE A 95 -12.76 7.37 -3.90
N LEU A 96 -12.69 8.18 -4.97
CA LEU A 96 -11.65 9.20 -5.13
C LEU A 96 -11.75 10.27 -4.03
N HIS A 97 -12.95 10.73 -3.72
CA HIS A 97 -13.17 11.67 -2.62
C HIS A 97 -12.70 11.08 -1.29
N VAL A 98 -13.09 9.85 -0.97
CA VAL A 98 -12.66 9.17 0.27
C VAL A 98 -11.14 9.05 0.33
N LEU A 99 -10.48 8.63 -0.76
CA LEU A 99 -9.03 8.50 -0.82
C LEU A 99 -8.30 9.84 -0.64
N PHE A 100 -8.73 10.91 -1.32
CA PHE A 100 -8.05 12.20 -1.28
C PHE A 100 -8.31 13.00 -0.01
N PHE A 101 -9.51 12.92 0.57
CA PHE A 101 -9.88 13.75 1.73
C PHE A 101 -9.60 13.07 3.07
N LEU A 102 -9.70 11.74 3.16
CA LEU A 102 -9.49 11.01 4.43
C LEU A 102 -8.14 10.29 4.49
N GLY A 103 -7.45 10.12 3.36
CA GLY A 103 -6.17 9.40 3.29
C GLY A 103 -6.16 7.91 3.69
N PRO A 104 -7.25 7.12 3.54
CA PRO A 104 -7.24 5.70 3.89
C PRO A 104 -6.40 4.88 2.92
N ARG A 105 -6.05 3.66 3.34
CA ARG A 105 -5.53 2.64 2.43
C ARG A 105 -6.64 2.13 1.52
N VAL A 106 -6.28 1.71 0.32
CA VAL A 106 -7.21 1.07 -0.64
C VAL A 106 -7.98 -0.10 0.01
N SER A 107 -7.31 -0.90 0.85
CA SER A 107 -7.95 -2.01 1.56
C SER A 107 -9.04 -1.58 2.54
N GLU A 108 -8.91 -0.40 3.14
CA GLU A 108 -9.89 0.15 4.09
C GLU A 108 -11.12 0.65 3.31
N VAL A 109 -10.92 1.27 2.14
CA VAL A 109 -12.03 1.74 1.29
C VAL A 109 -12.83 0.57 0.70
N VAL A 110 -12.14 -0.47 0.22
CA VAL A 110 -12.79 -1.64 -0.40
C VAL A 110 -13.58 -2.48 0.60
N SER A 111 -13.26 -2.40 1.89
CA SER A 111 -13.97 -3.13 2.95
C SER A 111 -15.10 -2.32 3.61
N LEU A 112 -15.29 -1.06 3.22
CA LEU A 112 -16.29 -0.16 3.79
C LEU A 112 -17.72 -0.65 3.52
N LYS A 113 -18.56 -0.63 4.54
CA LYS A 113 -19.99 -0.96 4.48
C LYS A 113 -20.84 0.28 4.69
N VAL A 114 -22.10 0.22 4.24
CA VAL A 114 -23.07 1.30 4.45
C VAL A 114 -23.24 1.62 5.94
N GLY A 115 -23.21 0.61 6.81
CA GLY A 115 -23.31 0.78 8.27
C GLY A 115 -22.09 1.44 8.92
N ASP A 116 -20.99 1.62 8.19
CA ASP A 116 -19.80 2.31 8.69
C ASP A 116 -19.93 3.85 8.55
N ILE A 117 -20.94 4.33 7.82
CA ILE A 117 -21.28 5.74 7.68
C ILE A 117 -22.35 6.07 8.72
N VAL A 118 -22.00 6.91 9.69
CA VAL A 118 -22.87 7.24 10.83
C VAL A 118 -23.03 8.75 10.94
N ALA A 119 -24.27 9.22 11.04
CA ALA A 119 -24.55 10.61 11.38
C ALA A 119 -24.41 10.80 12.91
N ASN A 120 -23.58 11.73 13.34
CA ASN A 120 -23.40 12.11 14.74
C ASN A 120 -23.66 13.62 14.89
N GLY A 121 -24.92 13.98 15.17
CA GLY A 121 -25.35 15.37 15.19
C GLY A 121 -25.26 16.00 13.81
N GLU A 122 -24.48 17.07 13.68
CA GLU A 122 -24.25 17.79 12.42
C GLU A 122 -23.16 17.17 11.54
N TYR A 123 -22.41 16.17 12.04
CA TYR A 123 -21.27 15.59 11.33
C TYR A 123 -21.57 14.17 10.83
N THR A 124 -21.19 13.91 9.58
CA THR A 124 -21.13 12.55 9.05
C THR A 124 -19.76 11.94 9.34
N VAL A 125 -19.75 10.86 10.11
CA VAL A 125 -18.54 10.11 10.47
C VAL A 125 -18.46 8.84 9.63
N MET A 126 -17.29 8.59 9.04
CA MET A 126 -16.98 7.35 8.34
C MET A 126 -16.01 6.51 9.18
N LYS A 127 -16.42 5.31 9.59
CA LYS A 127 -15.62 4.38 10.39
C LYS A 127 -14.78 3.50 9.47
N LEU A 128 -13.46 3.65 9.51
CA LEU A 128 -12.54 2.85 8.71
C LEU A 128 -11.95 1.73 9.57
N THR A 129 -12.12 0.48 9.13
CA THR A 129 -11.53 -0.68 9.84
C THR A 129 -10.08 -0.87 9.40
N ILE A 130 -9.14 -0.55 10.28
CA ILE A 130 -7.72 -0.76 10.04
C ILE A 130 -7.34 -2.22 10.35
N LYS A 131 -6.57 -2.86 9.47
CA LYS A 131 -6.13 -4.27 9.63
C LYS A 131 -5.09 -4.48 10.76
N SER A 132 -4.92 -3.50 11.65
CA SER A 132 -3.90 -3.50 12.71
C SER A 132 -4.47 -3.23 14.10
N GLY A 133 -5.77 -3.46 14.32
CA GLY A 133 -6.44 -3.40 15.62
C GLY A 133 -7.32 -4.61 15.82
#